data_AF-A0A965AKF3-F1
#
_entry.id   AF-A0A965AKF3-F1
#
_cell.length_a   1.000
_cell.length_b   1.000
_cell.length_c   1.000
_cell.angle_alpha   90.00
_cell.angle_beta   90.00
_cell.angle_gamma   90.00
#
_symmetry.space_group_name_H-M   'P 1'
#
loop_
_entity.id
_entity.type
_entity.pdbx_description
1 polymer ?
#
loop_
_entity_poly.entity_id
_entity_poly.type
_entity_poly.pdbx_seq_one_letter_code
_entity_poly.pdbx_strand_id
1 'polypeptide(L)'
;MAHQLEINREGRASFCYNVRNGNPWHRLGVEFENGFTLDEAVRAANVRVASKAPLYAMTASGMQEIDSHQAIVWPSVDDPDEQVVLGITGSRYEIVQYHSVAELAMAVVGASADQAVLDTMGIIFDGRQFFGFIDFGDVEVTLPSGVVDRSTKGLGFLSSHDGSQAITFYNSHIRSVCNNTVTAGLRSAKSVCRVRHTRNAGERMSQVRDILGLQYGADEEFTKLAAKLDMCKGGLSVLDVVINRVWPKPEGQDATDRARKIWDTRREKLVDLYRAPSNAGGFGDTGWSVFNTVTEFLDHVQGKDADRRARMAIDPTSASSLKKHEALKILVGV
;
A
#
# COMPACT_ATOMS: atom_id res chain seq x y z
N MET A 1 11.46 -11.74 -6.72
CA MET A 1 11.81 -11.61 -5.29
C MET A 1 11.44 -10.22 -4.78
N ALA A 2 10.64 -10.05 -3.74
CA ALA A 2 9.68 -10.97 -3.17
C ALA A 2 8.48 -10.10 -2.76
N HIS A 3 7.35 -10.25 -3.45
CA HIS A 3 6.05 -9.71 -3.04
C HIS A 3 5.65 -10.20 -1.64
N GLN A 4 6.35 -11.22 -1.12
CA GLN A 4 6.13 -11.93 0.14
C GLN A 4 4.77 -12.61 0.22
N LEU A 5 3.95 -12.53 -0.84
CA LEU A 5 2.75 -13.35 -0.98
C LEU A 5 3.11 -14.82 -0.77
N GLU A 6 2.28 -15.50 0.02
CA GLU A 6 2.29 -16.96 0.11
C GLU A 6 1.99 -17.53 -1.27
N ILE A 7 2.84 -18.45 -1.72
CA ILE A 7 2.72 -19.14 -3.00
C ILE A 7 2.78 -20.64 -2.73
N ASN A 8 1.82 -21.38 -3.28
CA ASN A 8 1.80 -22.83 -3.19
C ASN A 8 2.81 -23.48 -4.17
N ARG A 9 3.01 -24.80 -4.08
CA ARG A 9 3.91 -25.57 -4.96
C ARG A 9 3.56 -25.46 -6.44
N GLU A 10 2.31 -25.15 -6.78
CA GLU A 10 1.85 -24.92 -8.15
C GLU A 10 2.13 -23.49 -8.67
N GLY A 11 2.69 -22.61 -7.85
CA GLY A 11 2.97 -21.22 -8.21
C GLY A 11 1.77 -20.28 -8.08
N ARG A 12 0.66 -20.72 -7.48
CA ARG A 12 -0.52 -19.89 -7.23
C ARG A 12 -0.34 -19.08 -5.96
N ALA A 13 -0.59 -17.78 -6.04
CA ALA A 13 -0.53 -16.88 -4.89
C ALA A 13 -1.83 -16.89 -4.10
N SER A 14 -1.72 -16.92 -2.77
CA SER A 14 -2.82 -16.71 -1.82
C SER A 14 -3.18 -15.21 -1.75
N PHE A 15 -3.76 -14.71 -2.84
CA PHE A 15 -4.07 -13.29 -3.05
C PHE A 15 -5.21 -13.16 -4.06
N CYS A 16 -6.11 -12.20 -3.84
CA CYS A 16 -7.15 -11.82 -4.79
C CYS A 16 -7.23 -10.30 -4.95
N TYR A 17 -7.68 -9.84 -6.13
CA TYR A 17 -7.78 -8.42 -6.45
C TYR A 17 -8.95 -8.09 -7.38
N ASN A 18 -9.50 -6.90 -7.19
CA ASN A 18 -10.52 -6.32 -8.05
C ASN A 18 -9.88 -5.78 -9.33
N VAL A 19 -10.29 -6.31 -10.48
CA VAL A 19 -9.73 -5.93 -11.79
C VAL A 19 -10.13 -4.53 -12.24
N ARG A 20 -11.24 -3.98 -11.71
CA ARG A 20 -11.68 -2.61 -12.04
C ARG A 20 -10.64 -1.56 -11.66
N ASN A 21 -9.90 -1.81 -10.59
CA ASN A 21 -8.86 -0.93 -10.08
C ASN A 21 -7.47 -1.25 -10.68
N GLY A 22 -7.47 -1.96 -11.81
CA GLY A 22 -6.28 -2.37 -12.54
C GLY A 22 -5.60 -3.61 -11.96
N ASN A 23 -4.65 -4.15 -12.74
CA ASN A 23 -3.93 -5.35 -12.34
C ASN A 23 -2.77 -4.99 -11.40
N PRO A 24 -2.50 -5.79 -10.35
CA PRO A 24 -1.30 -5.65 -9.56
C PRO A 24 -0.09 -5.85 -10.48
N TRP A 25 0.99 -5.11 -10.22
CA TRP A 25 2.18 -5.13 -11.08
C TRP A 25 2.77 -6.54 -11.27
N HIS A 26 2.67 -7.39 -10.26
CA HIS A 26 3.17 -8.78 -10.30
C HIS A 26 2.25 -9.74 -11.05
N ARG A 27 1.00 -9.36 -11.35
CA ARG A 27 0.01 -10.20 -12.07
C ARG A 27 -0.16 -11.59 -11.43
N LEU A 28 -0.16 -11.63 -10.10
CA LEU A 28 -0.39 -12.85 -9.32
C LEU A 28 -1.72 -12.72 -8.60
N GLY A 29 -2.35 -13.85 -8.32
CA GLY A 29 -3.59 -13.96 -7.56
C GLY A 29 -4.82 -14.20 -8.42
N VAL A 30 -5.97 -14.19 -7.77
CA VAL A 30 -7.28 -14.42 -8.39
C VAL A 30 -7.96 -13.08 -8.67
N GLU A 31 -8.35 -12.88 -9.92
CA GLU A 31 -9.10 -11.73 -10.39
C GLU A 31 -10.58 -11.84 -9.98
N PHE A 32 -11.17 -10.73 -9.54
CA PHE A 32 -12.62 -10.62 -9.34
C PHE A 32 -13.17 -9.25 -9.75
N GLU A 33 -14.49 -9.18 -9.94
CA GLU A 33 -15.23 -7.95 -10.29
C GLU A 33 -16.27 -7.60 -9.19
N ASN A 34 -17.04 -6.52 -9.38
CA ASN A 34 -18.09 -6.12 -8.44
C ASN A 34 -19.15 -7.23 -8.27
N GLY A 35 -19.61 -7.41 -7.02
CA GLY A 35 -20.51 -8.50 -6.64
C GLY A 35 -19.79 -9.67 -5.95
N PHE A 36 -18.46 -9.62 -5.86
CA PHE A 36 -17.66 -10.58 -5.11
C PHE A 36 -17.91 -10.43 -3.62
N THR A 37 -18.42 -11.48 -2.99
CA THR A 37 -18.68 -11.51 -1.55
C THR A 37 -17.38 -11.61 -0.76
N LEU A 38 -17.42 -11.18 0.51
CA LEU A 38 -16.27 -11.33 1.41
C LEU A 38 -15.81 -12.80 1.50
N ASP A 39 -16.76 -13.73 1.57
CA ASP A 39 -16.49 -15.17 1.63
C ASP A 39 -15.75 -15.69 0.39
N GLU A 40 -16.11 -15.19 -0.79
CA GLU A 40 -15.40 -15.54 -2.03
C GLU A 40 -13.98 -14.99 -2.02
N ALA A 41 -13.76 -13.78 -1.49
CA ALA A 41 -12.43 -13.21 -1.35
C ALA A 41 -11.55 -13.94 -0.33
N VAL A 42 -12.12 -14.31 0.82
CA VAL A 42 -11.46 -15.15 1.83
C VAL A 42 -11.03 -16.47 1.20
N ARG A 43 -11.91 -17.12 0.43
CA ARG A 43 -11.58 -18.37 -0.29
C ARG A 43 -10.50 -18.15 -1.35
N ALA A 44 -10.63 -17.11 -2.17
CA ALA A 44 -9.69 -16.80 -3.24
C ALA A 44 -8.29 -16.42 -2.72
N ALA A 45 -8.21 -15.79 -1.56
CA ALA A 45 -6.96 -15.47 -0.86
C ALA A 45 -6.43 -16.64 -0.01
N ASN A 46 -7.03 -17.84 -0.06
CA ASN A 46 -6.70 -19.01 0.74
C ASN A 46 -6.60 -18.73 2.25
N VAL A 47 -7.51 -17.92 2.78
CA VAL A 47 -7.59 -17.68 4.23
C VAL A 47 -8.07 -18.96 4.91
N ARG A 48 -7.23 -19.53 5.78
CA ARG A 48 -7.48 -20.76 6.54
C ARG A 48 -7.68 -20.43 8.03
N VAL A 49 -8.06 -21.41 8.85
CA VAL A 49 -8.30 -21.22 10.29
C VAL A 49 -7.06 -21.59 11.10
N ALA A 50 -6.53 -20.65 11.88
CA ALA A 50 -5.40 -20.89 12.77
C ALA A 50 -5.85 -21.43 14.12
N SER A 51 -5.03 -22.28 14.75
CA SER A 51 -5.29 -22.84 16.07
C SER A 51 -4.05 -22.78 16.97
N LYS A 52 -4.28 -22.89 18.28
CA LYS A 52 -3.22 -22.99 19.28
C LYS A 52 -2.78 -24.44 19.40
N ALA A 53 -1.47 -24.67 19.55
CA ALA A 53 -0.89 -25.97 19.85
C ALA A 53 0.05 -25.86 21.06
N PRO A 54 0.09 -26.85 21.96
CA PRO A 54 1.05 -26.88 23.06
C PRO A 54 2.50 -26.83 22.55
N LEU A 55 3.37 -26.16 23.30
CA LEU A 55 4.79 -26.05 22.97
C LEU A 55 5.61 -26.93 23.90
N TYR A 56 6.46 -27.79 23.33
CA TYR A 56 7.35 -28.66 24.07
C TYR A 56 8.83 -28.35 23.78
N ALA A 57 9.67 -28.39 24.81
CA ALA A 57 11.13 -28.36 24.68
C ALA A 57 11.72 -29.74 24.95
N MET A 58 12.67 -30.15 24.12
CA MET A 58 13.49 -31.34 24.38
C MET A 58 14.65 -30.97 25.30
N THR A 59 14.70 -31.58 26.47
CA THR A 59 15.78 -31.40 27.45
C THR A 59 16.56 -32.70 27.64
N ALA A 60 17.68 -32.66 28.36
CA ALA A 60 18.40 -33.88 28.75
C ALA A 60 17.54 -34.83 29.61
N SER A 61 16.50 -34.30 30.26
CA SER A 61 15.54 -35.06 31.07
C SER A 61 14.30 -35.50 30.28
N GLY A 62 14.28 -35.30 28.96
CA GLY A 62 13.16 -35.61 28.08
C GLY A 62 12.32 -34.40 27.68
N MET A 63 11.14 -34.65 27.14
CA MET A 63 10.22 -33.62 26.63
C MET A 63 9.49 -32.94 27.79
N GLN A 64 9.56 -31.61 27.84
CA GLN A 64 8.89 -30.78 28.86
C GLN A 64 7.97 -29.76 28.19
N GLU A 65 6.76 -29.59 28.71
CA GLU A 65 5.82 -28.57 28.23
C GLU A 65 6.24 -27.17 28.69
N ILE A 66 6.04 -26.17 27.84
CA ILE A 66 6.29 -24.76 28.15
C ILE A 66 4.94 -24.06 28.37
N ASP A 67 4.47 -23.98 29.61
CA ASP A 67 3.17 -23.34 29.94
C ASP A 67 3.10 -21.83 29.64
N SER A 68 4.26 -21.18 29.54
CA SER A 68 4.35 -19.73 29.29
C SER A 68 4.09 -19.34 27.84
N HIS A 69 4.20 -20.28 26.91
CA HIS A 69 4.13 -20.05 25.47
C HIS A 69 3.32 -21.13 24.76
N GLN A 70 2.85 -20.82 23.56
CA GLN A 70 2.11 -21.73 22.71
C GLN A 70 2.54 -21.53 21.26
N ALA A 71 2.50 -22.61 20.48
CA ALA A 71 2.65 -22.51 19.04
C ALA A 71 1.31 -22.10 18.42
N ILE A 72 1.36 -21.30 17.37
CA ILE A 72 0.22 -21.03 16.50
C ILE A 72 0.43 -21.85 15.24
N VAL A 73 -0.52 -22.74 14.95
CA VAL A 73 -0.47 -23.65 13.82
C VAL A 73 -1.56 -23.32 12.81
N TRP A 74 -1.30 -23.64 11.56
CA TRP A 74 -2.18 -23.34 10.43
C TRP A 74 -2.11 -24.46 9.40
N PRO A 75 -3.22 -24.83 8.73
CA PRO A 75 -3.13 -25.77 7.63
C PRO A 75 -2.21 -25.24 6.53
N SER A 76 -1.39 -26.13 5.95
CA SER A 76 -0.52 -25.81 4.84
C SER A 76 -1.33 -25.40 3.62
N VAL A 77 -0.77 -24.51 2.80
CA VAL A 77 -1.39 -24.12 1.51
C VAL A 77 -1.33 -25.25 0.48
N ASP A 78 -0.39 -26.18 0.64
CA ASP A 78 -0.19 -27.30 -0.27
C ASP A 78 -1.01 -28.54 0.12
N ASP A 79 -1.25 -28.72 1.42
CA ASP A 79 -1.95 -29.88 1.98
C ASP A 79 -2.75 -29.46 3.23
N PRO A 80 -4.10 -29.45 3.17
CA PRO A 80 -4.92 -29.03 4.30
C PRO A 80 -4.86 -29.99 5.50
N ASP A 81 -4.39 -31.23 5.32
CA ASP A 81 -4.21 -32.20 6.40
C ASP A 81 -2.86 -32.02 7.13
N GLU A 82 -1.93 -31.25 6.55
CA GLU A 82 -0.65 -30.89 7.16
C GLU A 82 -0.75 -29.56 7.91
N GLN A 83 -0.27 -29.51 9.16
CA GLN A 83 -0.17 -28.27 9.92
C GLN A 83 1.25 -27.71 9.91
N VAL A 84 1.36 -26.42 9.60
CA VAL A 84 2.60 -25.65 9.72
C VAL A 84 2.57 -24.77 10.96
N VAL A 85 3.72 -24.60 11.60
CA VAL A 85 3.88 -23.67 12.72
C VAL A 85 4.14 -22.27 12.16
N LEU A 86 3.23 -21.33 12.43
CA LEU A 86 3.39 -19.92 12.03
C LEU A 86 4.32 -19.16 12.97
N GLY A 87 4.27 -19.48 14.26
CA GLY A 87 5.09 -18.80 15.26
C GLY A 87 4.79 -19.24 16.69
N ILE A 88 5.56 -18.70 17.61
CA ILE A 88 5.41 -18.93 19.05
C ILE A 88 4.93 -17.64 19.70
N THR A 89 3.87 -17.74 20.48
CA THR A 89 3.27 -16.60 21.19
C THR A 89 3.20 -16.88 22.69
N GLY A 90 3.08 -15.83 23.50
CA GLY A 90 2.83 -16.00 24.93
C GLY A 90 1.44 -16.58 25.19
N SER A 91 1.25 -17.23 26.33
CA SER A 91 -0.01 -17.88 26.72
C SER A 91 -1.24 -16.96 26.72
N ARG A 92 -1.05 -15.65 26.91
CA ARG A 92 -2.12 -14.62 26.87
C ARG A 92 -2.51 -14.14 25.47
N TYR A 93 -1.81 -14.58 24.42
CA TYR A 93 -2.13 -14.21 23.05
C TYR A 93 -3.46 -14.87 22.63
N GLU A 94 -4.36 -14.08 22.06
CA GLU A 94 -5.62 -14.57 21.51
C GLU A 94 -5.64 -14.46 19.99
N ILE A 95 -5.93 -15.59 19.35
CA ILE A 95 -6.08 -15.65 17.90
C ILE A 95 -7.34 -14.88 17.52
N VAL A 96 -7.19 -13.83 16.71
CA VAL A 96 -8.30 -13.25 15.97
C VAL A 96 -8.12 -13.71 14.53
N GLN A 97 -9.08 -14.50 14.04
CA GLN A 97 -9.01 -15.10 12.70
C GLN A 97 -8.96 -14.01 11.64
N TYR A 98 -8.17 -14.21 10.59
CA TYR A 98 -8.09 -13.27 9.46
C TYR A 98 -9.46 -12.99 8.83
N HIS A 99 -10.32 -14.01 8.76
CA HIS A 99 -11.73 -13.85 8.38
C HIS A 99 -12.43 -12.76 9.21
N SER A 100 -12.34 -12.86 10.54
CA SER A 100 -12.96 -11.90 11.46
C SER A 100 -12.34 -10.50 11.36
N VAL A 101 -11.06 -10.40 11.05
CA VAL A 101 -10.42 -9.10 10.77
C VAL A 101 -11.00 -8.47 9.51
N ALA A 102 -11.24 -9.26 8.46
CA ALA A 102 -11.83 -8.78 7.22
C ALA A 102 -13.30 -8.41 7.38
N GLU A 103 -14.09 -9.21 8.09
CA GLU A 103 -15.49 -8.89 8.44
C GLU A 103 -15.58 -7.56 9.20
N LEU A 104 -14.69 -7.37 10.17
CA LEU A 104 -14.62 -6.13 10.90
C LEU A 104 -14.22 -4.96 10.00
N ALA A 105 -13.25 -5.15 9.10
CA ALA A 105 -12.87 -4.11 8.14
C ALA A 105 -14.10 -3.63 7.35
N MET A 106 -14.88 -4.58 6.82
CA MET A 106 -16.13 -4.31 6.09
C MET A 106 -17.19 -3.64 6.96
N ALA A 107 -17.32 -4.04 8.23
CA ALA A 107 -18.26 -3.43 9.17
C ALA A 107 -17.87 -2.00 9.57
N VAL A 108 -16.58 -1.75 9.80
CA VAL A 108 -16.01 -0.43 10.15
C VAL A 108 -16.28 0.59 9.06
N VAL A 109 -16.22 0.16 7.80
CA VAL A 109 -16.53 0.99 6.64
C VAL A 109 -18.01 1.04 6.32
N GLY A 110 -18.89 0.60 7.21
CA GLY A 110 -20.35 0.79 7.12
C GLY A 110 -20.94 0.45 5.75
N ALA A 111 -20.33 -0.49 5.02
CA ALA A 111 -20.62 -0.69 3.62
C ALA A 111 -22.03 -1.27 3.49
N SER A 112 -23.01 -0.41 3.22
CA SER A 112 -24.02 -0.77 2.23
C SER A 112 -23.26 -1.13 0.96
N ALA A 113 -23.60 -2.25 0.33
CA ALA A 113 -22.88 -2.92 -0.76
C ALA A 113 -22.52 -2.03 -1.99
N ASP A 114 -22.92 -0.76 -1.99
CA ASP A 114 -22.89 0.14 -3.11
C ASP A 114 -21.75 1.19 -3.04
N GLN A 115 -21.09 1.38 -1.88
CA GLN A 115 -20.11 2.48 -1.68
C GLN A 115 -18.69 2.06 -1.27
N ALA A 116 -18.52 0.92 -0.59
CA ALA A 116 -17.20 0.43 -0.22
C ALA A 116 -17.04 -1.00 -0.75
N VAL A 117 -16.06 -1.19 -1.63
CA VAL A 117 -15.82 -2.48 -2.29
C VAL A 117 -14.48 -2.99 -1.82
N LEU A 118 -14.45 -4.25 -1.37
CA LEU A 118 -13.20 -4.94 -1.13
C LEU A 118 -12.39 -4.92 -2.43
N ASP A 119 -11.17 -4.40 -2.36
CA ASP A 119 -10.34 -4.23 -3.54
C ASP A 119 -9.26 -5.32 -3.60
N THR A 120 -8.57 -5.58 -2.50
CA THR A 120 -7.55 -6.64 -2.45
C THR A 120 -7.54 -7.35 -1.12
N MET A 121 -7.07 -8.59 -1.14
CA MET A 121 -6.87 -9.39 0.07
C MET A 121 -5.78 -10.43 -0.19
N GLY A 122 -4.92 -10.67 0.79
CA GLY A 122 -3.89 -11.69 0.64
C GLY A 122 -3.14 -12.05 1.91
N ILE A 123 -2.34 -13.11 1.76
CA ILE A 123 -1.50 -13.69 2.78
C ILE A 123 -0.04 -13.45 2.43
N ILE A 124 0.75 -13.03 3.41
CA ILE A 124 2.18 -12.77 3.27
C ILE A 124 3.00 -13.49 4.35
N PHE A 125 4.29 -13.69 4.07
CA PHE A 125 5.25 -14.37 4.94
C PHE A 125 4.84 -15.80 5.30
N ASP A 126 4.46 -16.59 4.30
CA ASP A 126 4.13 -18.02 4.45
C ASP A 126 3.02 -18.26 5.49
N GLY A 127 1.99 -17.43 5.42
CA GLY A 127 0.81 -17.53 6.28
C GLY A 127 0.82 -16.75 7.57
N ARG A 128 1.99 -16.24 7.96
CA ARG A 128 2.15 -15.54 9.24
C ARG A 128 1.39 -14.23 9.32
N GLN A 129 1.16 -13.58 8.19
CA GLN A 129 0.48 -12.29 8.14
C GLN A 129 -0.57 -12.23 7.04
N PHE A 130 -1.56 -11.39 7.26
CA PHE A 130 -2.70 -11.14 6.40
C PHE A 130 -2.85 -9.65 6.15
N PHE A 131 -3.29 -9.29 4.97
CA PHE A 131 -3.62 -7.92 4.63
C PHE A 131 -4.84 -7.86 3.70
N GLY A 132 -5.42 -6.67 3.63
CA GLY A 132 -6.33 -6.31 2.56
C GLY A 132 -6.51 -4.80 2.44
N PHE A 133 -7.25 -4.41 1.42
CA PHE A 133 -7.57 -3.03 1.10
C PHE A 133 -9.03 -2.94 0.72
N ILE A 134 -9.74 -2.00 1.35
CA ILE A 134 -11.10 -1.60 0.96
C ILE A 134 -10.96 -0.27 0.24
N ASP A 135 -11.46 -0.23 -0.99
CA ASP A 135 -11.51 0.99 -1.78
C ASP A 135 -12.80 1.75 -1.49
N PHE A 136 -12.68 3.06 -1.25
CA PHE A 136 -13.81 3.99 -1.08
C PHE A 136 -14.15 4.71 -2.38
N GLY A 137 -13.47 4.36 -3.48
CA GLY A 137 -13.54 5.04 -4.74
C GLY A 137 -12.57 6.22 -4.82
N ASP A 138 -12.59 6.88 -5.97
CA ASP A 138 -11.77 8.07 -6.19
C ASP A 138 -12.31 9.24 -5.38
N VAL A 139 -11.42 9.88 -4.64
CA VAL A 139 -11.65 11.24 -4.16
C VAL A 139 -11.39 12.17 -5.32
N GLU A 140 -12.46 12.83 -5.77
CA GLU A 140 -12.37 13.97 -6.66
C GLU A 140 -11.91 15.19 -5.86
N VAL A 141 -10.68 15.61 -6.10
CA VAL A 141 -10.19 16.92 -5.69
C VAL A 141 -10.49 17.89 -6.82
N THR A 142 -11.53 18.71 -6.62
CA THR A 142 -11.73 19.88 -7.46
C THR A 142 -10.68 20.92 -7.07
N LEU A 143 -9.70 21.10 -7.94
CA LEU A 143 -8.72 22.16 -7.84
C LEU A 143 -9.42 23.52 -7.98
N PRO A 144 -8.90 24.60 -7.37
CA PRO A 144 -9.41 25.96 -7.55
C PRO A 144 -9.59 26.38 -9.02
N SER A 145 -8.77 25.84 -9.92
CA SER A 145 -8.90 26.00 -11.38
C SER A 145 -10.16 25.39 -12.01
N GLY A 146 -10.97 24.65 -11.24
CA GLY A 146 -12.14 23.90 -11.70
C GLY A 146 -11.81 22.53 -12.29
N VAL A 147 -10.51 22.18 -12.33
CA VAL A 147 -10.03 20.88 -12.78
C VAL A 147 -10.23 19.84 -11.68
N VAL A 148 -10.73 18.66 -12.05
CA VAL A 148 -10.94 17.57 -11.10
C VAL A 148 -9.82 16.55 -11.23
N ASP A 149 -9.03 16.37 -10.17
CA ASP A 149 -8.07 15.26 -10.06
C ASP A 149 -8.63 14.16 -9.17
N ARG A 150 -8.35 12.90 -9.53
CA ARG A 150 -8.86 11.71 -8.86
C ARG A 150 -7.73 11.00 -8.12
N SER A 151 -7.91 10.79 -6.82
CA SER A 151 -6.97 10.02 -6.01
C SER A 151 -7.68 8.89 -5.28
N THR A 152 -7.14 7.68 -5.34
CA THR A 152 -7.67 6.52 -4.63
C THR A 152 -7.62 6.76 -3.13
N LYS A 153 -8.73 6.56 -2.42
CA LYS A 153 -8.78 6.58 -0.95
C LYS A 153 -9.33 5.25 -0.47
N GLY A 154 -8.65 4.63 0.48
CA GLY A 154 -9.13 3.38 1.05
C GLY A 154 -8.67 3.13 2.47
N LEU A 155 -9.18 2.02 2.99
CA LEU A 155 -8.80 1.46 4.28
C LEU A 155 -7.91 0.24 4.06
N GLY A 156 -6.64 0.38 4.42
CA GLY A 156 -5.76 -0.76 4.56
C GLY A 156 -5.99 -1.43 5.91
N PHE A 157 -5.95 -2.76 5.92
CA PHE A 157 -5.95 -3.55 7.14
C PHE A 157 -4.91 -4.66 7.08
N LEU A 158 -4.30 -4.98 8.22
CA LEU A 158 -3.36 -6.08 8.34
C LEU A 158 -3.45 -6.73 9.72
N SER A 159 -3.07 -8.00 9.81
CA SER A 159 -3.01 -8.76 11.07
C SER A 159 -1.94 -9.83 10.98
N SER A 160 -1.54 -10.39 12.12
CA SER A 160 -0.68 -11.58 12.13
C SER A 160 -1.14 -12.62 13.12
N HIS A 161 -0.98 -13.88 12.76
CA HIS A 161 -1.22 -15.01 13.65
C HIS A 161 0.01 -15.36 14.50
N ASP A 162 1.21 -15.00 14.05
CA ASP A 162 2.47 -15.25 14.76
C ASP A 162 2.79 -14.23 15.87
N GLY A 163 1.91 -13.23 16.08
CA GLY A 163 2.11 -12.15 17.04
C GLY A 163 3.12 -11.06 16.64
N SER A 164 3.70 -11.13 15.44
CA SER A 164 4.60 -10.11 14.89
C SER A 164 3.92 -8.76 14.65
N GLN A 165 2.59 -8.73 14.46
CA GLN A 165 1.82 -7.51 14.25
C GLN A 165 0.55 -7.49 15.11
N ALA A 166 0.15 -6.28 15.49
CA ALA A 166 -1.19 -6.03 15.99
C ALA A 166 -2.19 -6.01 14.82
N ILE A 167 -3.46 -6.28 15.11
CA ILE A 167 -4.56 -6.01 14.18
C ILE A 167 -4.53 -4.51 13.90
N THR A 168 -4.26 -4.12 12.67
CA THR A 168 -4.00 -2.73 12.32
C THR A 168 -4.90 -2.30 11.19
N PHE A 169 -5.57 -1.18 11.36
CA PHE A 169 -6.36 -0.51 10.35
C PHE A 169 -5.76 0.87 10.10
N TYR A 170 -5.71 1.33 8.85
CA TYR A 170 -5.08 2.59 8.49
C TYR A 170 -5.64 3.16 7.20
N ASN A 171 -5.82 4.49 7.16
CA ASN A 171 -6.21 5.18 5.94
C ASN A 171 -5.01 5.26 5.00
N SER A 172 -5.21 4.95 3.73
CA SER A 172 -4.14 4.95 2.75
C SER A 172 -4.64 5.31 1.35
N HIS A 173 -3.81 6.04 0.62
CA HIS A 173 -3.94 6.26 -0.82
C HIS A 173 -3.15 5.24 -1.66
N ILE A 174 -2.42 4.36 -0.98
CA ILE A 174 -1.64 3.29 -1.59
C ILE A 174 -2.44 2.01 -1.48
N ARG A 175 -2.91 1.53 -2.64
CA ARG A 175 -3.54 0.22 -2.82
C ARG A 175 -2.60 -0.90 -2.36
N SER A 176 -3.04 -1.72 -1.40
CA SER A 176 -2.22 -2.84 -0.92
C SER A 176 -2.32 -4.02 -1.86
N VAL A 177 -1.23 -4.48 -2.45
CA VAL A 177 -1.19 -5.68 -3.30
C VAL A 177 -0.12 -6.69 -2.87
N CYS A 178 0.82 -6.26 -2.02
CA CYS A 178 1.94 -7.06 -1.54
C CYS A 178 2.56 -6.41 -0.29
N ASN A 179 3.50 -7.07 0.37
CA ASN A 179 4.11 -6.54 1.60
C ASN A 179 4.72 -5.13 1.44
N ASN A 180 5.28 -4.81 0.27
CA ASN A 180 5.87 -3.50 0.02
C ASN A 180 4.80 -2.39 0.06
N THR A 181 3.67 -2.60 -0.62
CA THR A 181 2.56 -1.63 -0.66
C THR A 181 1.87 -1.52 0.69
N VAL A 182 1.70 -2.63 1.42
CA VAL A 182 1.21 -2.62 2.81
C VAL A 182 2.12 -1.75 3.69
N THR A 183 3.44 -1.98 3.60
CA THR A 183 4.42 -1.21 4.39
C THR A 183 4.38 0.28 4.06
N ALA A 184 4.27 0.62 2.77
CA ALA A 184 4.20 2.01 2.35
C ALA A 184 2.90 2.70 2.76
N GLY A 185 1.77 2.06 2.52
CA GLY A 185 0.46 2.56 2.94
C GLY A 185 0.46 2.84 4.43
N LEU A 186 0.94 1.88 5.24
CA LEU A 186 1.03 2.03 6.68
C LEU A 186 1.99 3.16 7.12
N ARG A 187 3.11 3.36 6.41
CA ARG A 187 4.06 4.45 6.70
C ARG A 187 3.52 5.83 6.31
N SER A 188 2.73 5.90 5.23
CA SER A 188 2.10 7.14 4.76
C SER A 188 0.82 7.50 5.52
N ALA A 189 0.24 6.53 6.23
CA ALA A 189 -1.03 6.70 6.93
C ALA A 189 -0.91 7.71 8.08
N LYS A 190 -1.76 8.74 8.04
CA LYS A 190 -1.88 9.72 9.13
C LYS A 190 -2.67 9.17 10.32
N SER A 191 -3.69 8.37 10.03
CA SER A 191 -4.56 7.73 11.02
C SER A 191 -4.32 6.22 10.99
N VAL A 192 -3.88 5.69 12.13
CA VAL A 192 -3.62 4.26 12.30
C VAL A 192 -4.22 3.80 13.63
N CYS A 193 -5.10 2.79 13.57
CA CYS A 193 -5.61 2.11 14.76
C CYS A 193 -4.91 0.77 14.91
N ARG A 194 -4.37 0.47 16.11
CA ARG A 194 -3.72 -0.81 16.42
C ARG A 194 -4.40 -1.47 17.61
N VAL A 195 -4.89 -2.69 17.42
CA VAL A 195 -5.52 -3.51 18.45
C VAL A 195 -4.67 -4.76 18.69
N ARG A 196 -4.23 -4.94 19.94
CA ARG A 196 -3.47 -6.13 20.34
C ARG A 196 -4.37 -7.37 20.39
N HIS A 197 -3.81 -8.50 19.96
CA HIS A 197 -4.37 -9.85 20.08
C HIS A 197 -4.55 -10.30 21.54
N THR A 198 -5.62 -9.82 22.16
CA THR A 198 -5.98 -10.05 23.56
C THR A 198 -7.47 -10.38 23.65
N ARG A 199 -7.94 -10.92 24.78
CA ARG A 199 -9.37 -11.26 24.98
C ARG A 199 -10.33 -10.10 24.68
N ASN A 200 -9.91 -8.86 24.94
CA ASN A 200 -10.73 -7.67 24.72
C ASN A 200 -10.51 -7.03 23.34
N ALA A 201 -9.90 -7.75 22.39
CA ALA A 201 -9.70 -7.24 21.04
C ALA A 201 -11.06 -6.83 20.41
N GLY A 202 -12.11 -7.63 20.59
CA GLY A 202 -13.45 -7.36 20.06
C GLY A 202 -14.02 -6.00 20.47
N GLU A 203 -13.93 -5.65 21.75
CA GLU A 203 -14.42 -4.36 22.28
C GLU A 203 -13.58 -3.18 21.76
N ARG A 204 -12.26 -3.33 21.68
CA ARG A 204 -11.41 -2.27 21.11
C ARG A 204 -11.61 -2.10 19.61
N MET A 205 -11.98 -3.19 18.95
CA MET A 205 -12.27 -3.21 17.53
C MET A 205 -13.54 -2.41 17.17
N SER A 206 -14.53 -2.30 18.07
CA SER A 206 -15.71 -1.45 17.83
C SER A 206 -15.39 0.06 17.84
N GLN A 207 -14.25 0.46 18.39
CA GLN A 207 -13.79 1.86 18.43
C GLN A 207 -12.96 2.26 17.20
N VAL A 208 -12.64 1.31 16.31
CA VAL A 208 -11.76 1.53 15.15
C VAL A 208 -12.28 2.64 14.25
N ARG A 209 -13.60 2.68 14.00
CA ARG A 209 -14.24 3.70 13.16
C ARG A 209 -14.00 5.12 13.67
N ASP A 210 -14.18 5.31 14.98
CA ASP A 210 -14.02 6.62 15.62
C ASP A 210 -12.55 7.05 15.65
N ILE A 211 -11.64 6.11 15.94
CA ILE A 211 -10.19 6.36 15.98
C ILE A 211 -9.63 6.74 14.60
N LEU A 212 -10.12 6.09 13.55
CA LEU A 212 -9.67 6.38 12.19
C LEU A 212 -10.29 7.66 11.62
N GLY A 213 -11.31 8.21 12.29
CA GLY A 213 -12.06 9.35 11.79
C GLY A 213 -12.53 9.12 10.37
N LEU A 214 -13.05 7.91 10.07
CA LEU A 214 -13.48 7.53 8.73
C LEU A 214 -14.59 8.47 8.24
N GLN A 215 -14.19 9.52 7.54
CA GLN A 215 -15.07 10.38 6.79
C GLN A 215 -15.04 9.92 5.33
N TYR A 216 -16.18 9.48 4.82
CA TYR A 216 -16.41 9.35 3.37
C TYR A 216 -16.40 10.79 2.82
N GLY A 217 -15.33 11.16 2.13
CA GLY A 217 -15.10 12.54 1.72
C GLY A 217 -13.64 12.84 1.45
N ALA A 218 -13.38 14.04 0.92
CA ALA A 218 -12.05 14.47 0.54
C ALA A 218 -11.08 14.45 1.72
N ASP A 219 -9.85 13.94 1.53
CA ASP A 219 -8.78 14.13 2.51
C ASP A 219 -8.48 15.63 2.52
N GLU A 220 -8.90 16.34 3.58
CA GLU A 220 -8.76 17.80 3.68
C GLU A 220 -7.32 18.26 3.47
N GLU A 221 -6.34 17.49 3.94
CA GLU A 221 -4.94 17.86 3.85
C GLU A 221 -4.38 17.61 2.44
N PHE A 222 -4.77 16.49 1.82
CA PHE A 222 -4.46 16.25 0.41
C PHE A 222 -5.11 17.32 -0.47
N THR A 223 -6.37 17.66 -0.19
CA THR A 223 -7.14 18.70 -0.88
C THR A 223 -6.48 20.07 -0.70
N LYS A 224 -6.05 20.42 0.52
CA LYS A 224 -5.29 21.66 0.79
C LYS A 224 -3.95 21.68 0.05
N LEU A 225 -3.23 20.56 0.02
CA LEU A 225 -1.96 20.46 -0.69
C LEU A 225 -2.14 20.62 -2.20
N ALA A 226 -3.11 19.92 -2.76
CA ALA A 226 -3.47 19.98 -4.17
C ALA A 226 -3.93 21.40 -4.57
N ALA A 227 -4.81 22.02 -3.77
CA ALA A 227 -5.23 23.41 -3.97
C ALA A 227 -4.05 24.38 -3.88
N LYS A 228 -3.12 24.19 -2.92
CA LYS A 228 -1.92 25.01 -2.81
C LYS A 228 -1.04 24.89 -4.07
N LEU A 229 -0.85 23.67 -4.57
CA LEU A 229 -0.06 23.41 -5.77
C LEU A 229 -0.71 23.95 -7.04
N ASP A 230 -2.04 23.89 -7.14
CA ASP A 230 -2.80 24.47 -8.24
C ASP A 230 -2.65 26.00 -8.28
N MET A 231 -2.62 26.65 -7.12
CA MET A 231 -2.36 28.09 -7.02
C MET A 231 -0.90 28.48 -7.26
N CYS A 232 0.04 27.53 -7.18
CA CYS A 232 1.44 27.79 -7.49
C CYS A 232 1.64 27.96 -8.99
N LYS A 233 2.54 28.88 -9.37
CA LYS A 233 2.92 29.10 -10.77
C LYS A 233 3.54 27.82 -11.35
N GLY A 234 3.00 27.33 -12.46
CA GLY A 234 3.58 26.25 -13.25
C GLY A 234 4.36 26.75 -14.46
N GLY A 235 4.33 25.96 -15.53
CA GLY A 235 4.97 26.25 -16.81
C GLY A 235 6.38 25.68 -16.94
N LEU A 236 6.87 25.61 -18.17
CA LEU A 236 8.17 25.02 -18.51
C LEU A 236 9.34 25.67 -17.75
N SER A 237 9.27 26.97 -17.47
CA SER A 237 10.31 27.66 -16.69
C SER A 237 10.39 27.15 -15.24
N VAL A 238 9.26 26.84 -14.62
CA VAL A 238 9.20 26.29 -13.26
C VAL A 238 9.60 24.82 -13.28
N LEU A 239 9.14 24.06 -14.28
CA LEU A 239 9.59 22.68 -14.50
C LEU A 239 11.12 22.62 -14.64
N ASP A 240 11.74 23.53 -15.40
CA ASP A 240 13.20 23.59 -15.54
C ASP A 240 13.92 23.87 -14.23
N VAL A 241 13.37 24.74 -13.36
CA VAL A 241 13.91 24.96 -12.01
C VAL A 241 13.85 23.68 -11.19
N VAL A 242 12.71 22.97 -11.22
CA VAL A 242 12.54 21.70 -10.50
C VAL A 242 13.51 20.64 -11.04
N ILE A 243 13.62 20.49 -12.37
CA ILE A 243 14.54 19.54 -13.01
C ILE A 243 15.98 19.79 -12.55
N ASN A 244 16.44 21.04 -12.58
CA ASN A 244 17.81 21.38 -12.22
C ASN A 244 18.13 21.20 -10.74
N ARG A 245 17.14 21.25 -9.83
CA ARG A 245 17.37 20.94 -8.41
C ARG A 245 17.30 19.44 -8.14
N VAL A 246 16.32 18.74 -8.70
CA VAL A 246 16.10 17.31 -8.48
C VAL A 246 17.15 16.45 -9.20
N TRP A 247 17.59 16.90 -10.38
CA TRP A 247 18.67 16.33 -11.17
C TRP A 247 19.59 17.45 -11.67
N PRO A 248 20.59 17.87 -10.88
CA PRO A 248 21.53 18.90 -11.28
C PRO A 248 22.19 18.62 -12.63
N LYS A 249 22.22 19.65 -13.49
CA LYS A 249 22.88 19.57 -14.78
C LYS A 249 24.39 19.39 -14.57
N PRO A 250 25.04 18.41 -15.21
CA PRO A 250 26.48 18.27 -15.14
C PRO A 250 27.19 19.45 -15.83
N GLU A 251 27.95 20.23 -15.06
CA GLU A 251 28.70 21.40 -15.54
C GLU A 251 30.21 21.27 -15.26
N GLY A 252 31.03 22.10 -15.90
CA GLY A 252 32.48 22.13 -15.72
C GLY A 252 33.27 21.15 -16.60
N GLN A 253 34.59 21.12 -16.39
CA GLN A 253 35.53 20.31 -17.16
C GLN A 253 35.41 18.79 -16.86
N ASP A 254 34.90 18.44 -15.67
CA ASP A 254 34.71 17.04 -15.25
C ASP A 254 33.39 16.41 -15.73
N ALA A 255 32.50 17.21 -16.33
CA ALA A 255 31.23 16.73 -16.86
C ALA A 255 31.41 16.03 -18.21
N THR A 256 31.29 14.70 -18.21
CA THR A 256 31.34 13.90 -19.44
C THR A 256 30.17 14.20 -20.39
N ASP A 257 30.41 14.12 -21.69
CA ASP A 257 29.36 14.29 -22.71
C ASP A 257 28.22 13.27 -22.54
N ARG A 258 28.55 12.07 -22.05
CA ARG A 258 27.56 11.05 -21.68
C ARG A 258 26.63 11.53 -20.57
N ALA A 259 27.16 12.16 -19.52
CA ALA A 259 26.35 12.66 -18.40
C ALA A 259 25.43 13.80 -18.86
N ARG A 260 25.93 14.71 -19.70
CA ARG A 260 25.14 15.79 -20.32
C ARG A 260 24.00 15.23 -21.17
N LYS A 261 24.30 14.28 -22.06
CA LYS A 261 23.29 13.62 -22.91
C LYS A 261 22.22 12.90 -22.09
N ILE A 262 22.58 12.21 -21.00
CA ILE A 262 21.61 11.56 -20.10
C ILE A 262 20.68 12.59 -19.46
N TRP A 263 21.22 13.75 -19.08
CA TRP A 263 20.44 14.84 -18.52
C TRP A 263 19.50 15.45 -19.56
N ASP A 264 19.98 15.75 -20.76
CA ASP A 264 19.18 16.33 -21.85
C ASP A 264 18.02 15.39 -22.24
N THR A 265 18.29 14.09 -22.43
CA THR A 265 17.24 13.09 -22.70
C THR A 265 16.22 12.97 -21.57
N ARG A 266 16.63 13.15 -20.31
CA ARG A 266 15.69 13.18 -19.18
C ARG A 266 14.79 14.41 -19.26
N ARG A 267 15.39 15.57 -19.50
CA ARG A 267 14.66 16.83 -19.62
C ARG A 267 13.64 16.78 -20.75
N GLU A 268 14.03 16.29 -21.93
CA GLU A 268 13.11 16.12 -23.08
C GLU A 268 11.89 15.29 -22.69
N LYS A 269 12.09 14.12 -22.06
CA LYS A 269 10.98 13.28 -21.60
C LYS A 269 10.08 13.96 -20.59
N LEU A 270 10.64 14.73 -19.65
CA LEU A 270 9.86 15.48 -18.66
C LEU A 270 9.05 16.60 -19.32
N VAL A 271 9.61 17.28 -20.33
CA VAL A 271 8.88 18.30 -21.11
C VAL A 271 7.74 17.67 -21.92
N ASP A 272 7.97 16.49 -22.51
CA ASP A 272 6.94 15.75 -23.25
C ASP A 272 5.80 15.32 -22.31
N LEU A 273 6.14 14.75 -21.14
CA LEU A 273 5.15 14.39 -20.12
C LEU A 273 4.38 15.61 -19.62
N TYR A 274 5.06 16.73 -19.39
CA TYR A 274 4.43 17.96 -18.94
C TYR A 274 3.36 18.45 -19.90
N ARG A 275 3.62 18.37 -21.21
CA ARG A 275 2.69 18.78 -22.27
C ARG A 275 1.59 17.74 -22.53
N ALA A 276 1.71 16.53 -22.00
CA ALA A 276 0.73 15.48 -22.22
C ALA A 276 -0.64 15.82 -21.60
N PRO A 277 -1.74 15.24 -22.11
CA PRO A 277 -3.07 15.42 -21.53
C PRO A 277 -3.19 14.98 -20.06
N SER A 278 -2.30 14.09 -19.59
CA SER A 278 -2.21 13.67 -18.17
C SER A 278 -1.68 14.75 -17.23
N ASN A 279 -1.07 15.82 -17.75
CA ASN A 279 -0.47 16.91 -16.98
C ASN A 279 -0.96 18.28 -17.51
N ALA A 280 -0.07 19.22 -17.85
CA ALA A 280 -0.48 20.58 -18.22
C ALA A 280 -1.36 20.65 -19.46
N GLY A 281 -1.27 19.64 -20.36
CA GLY A 281 -2.12 19.55 -21.55
C GLY A 281 -3.62 19.35 -21.23
N GLY A 282 -3.96 18.80 -20.06
CA GLY A 282 -5.34 18.63 -19.60
C GLY A 282 -5.69 19.46 -18.35
N PHE A 283 -4.70 19.78 -17.53
CA PHE A 283 -4.88 20.32 -16.18
C PHE A 283 -4.34 21.77 -16.04
N GLY A 284 -3.76 22.34 -17.10
CA GLY A 284 -3.26 23.71 -17.14
C GLY A 284 -1.86 23.89 -16.55
N ASP A 285 -1.29 25.09 -16.72
CA ASP A 285 0.08 25.43 -16.31
C ASP A 285 0.21 25.80 -14.82
N THR A 286 -0.02 24.83 -13.94
CA THR A 286 0.04 25.01 -12.47
C THR A 286 1.18 24.22 -11.83
N GLY A 287 1.51 24.54 -10.57
CA GLY A 287 2.46 23.76 -9.78
C GLY A 287 2.01 22.30 -9.61
N TRP A 288 0.71 22.05 -9.64
CA TRP A 288 0.13 20.69 -9.65
C TRP A 288 0.59 19.89 -10.87
N SER A 289 0.46 20.46 -12.07
CA SER A 289 0.93 19.82 -13.31
C SER A 289 2.44 19.58 -13.31
N VAL A 290 3.24 20.48 -12.73
CA VAL A 290 4.69 20.27 -12.57
C VAL A 290 4.97 19.10 -11.62
N PHE A 291 4.27 19.03 -10.50
CA PHE A 291 4.44 17.96 -9.51
C PHE A 291 4.04 16.59 -10.07
N ASN A 292 2.89 16.51 -10.75
CA ASN A 292 2.41 15.28 -11.38
C ASN A 292 3.36 14.81 -12.48
N THR A 293 3.92 15.72 -13.27
CA THR A 293 4.93 15.39 -14.30
C THR A 293 6.16 14.69 -13.70
N VAL A 294 6.69 15.23 -12.59
CA VAL A 294 7.86 14.65 -11.90
C VAL A 294 7.51 13.27 -11.32
N THR A 295 6.32 13.16 -10.72
CA THR A 295 5.81 11.90 -10.16
C THR A 295 5.64 10.85 -11.25
N GLU A 296 4.98 11.18 -12.36
CA GLU A 296 4.75 10.29 -13.49
C GLU A 296 6.08 9.81 -14.09
N PHE A 297 7.04 10.72 -14.29
CA PHE A 297 8.35 10.36 -14.79
C PHE A 297 9.05 9.35 -13.88
N LEU A 298 9.03 9.59 -12.57
CA LEU A 298 9.68 8.76 -11.58
C LEU A 298 9.05 7.37 -11.46
N ASP A 299 7.72 7.30 -11.52
CA ASP A 299 6.96 6.06 -11.28
C ASP A 299 6.78 5.22 -12.54
N HIS A 300 6.63 5.86 -13.70
CA HIS A 300 6.25 5.17 -14.93
C HIS A 300 7.36 5.16 -16.00
N VAL A 301 8.26 6.15 -16.01
CA VAL A 301 9.23 6.32 -17.11
C VAL A 301 10.67 6.01 -16.71
N GLN A 302 11.07 6.30 -15.47
CA GLN A 302 12.48 6.24 -15.06
C GLN A 302 12.96 4.81 -14.81
N GLY A 303 13.88 4.34 -15.66
CA GLY A 303 14.52 3.03 -15.51
C GLY A 303 13.81 1.94 -16.31
N LYS A 304 14.49 0.80 -16.50
CA LYS A 304 14.06 -0.23 -17.46
C LYS A 304 13.10 -1.28 -16.88
N ASP A 305 13.11 -1.44 -15.57
CA ASP A 305 12.39 -2.50 -14.85
C ASP A 305 11.15 -1.92 -14.15
N ALA A 306 9.96 -2.32 -14.60
CA ALA A 306 8.69 -1.88 -14.05
C ALA A 306 8.52 -2.24 -12.58
N ASP A 307 8.98 -3.43 -12.17
CA ASP A 307 8.87 -3.88 -10.79
C ASP A 307 9.76 -3.03 -9.88
N ARG A 308 10.97 -2.69 -10.37
CA ARG A 308 11.87 -1.79 -9.65
C ARG A 308 11.26 -0.40 -9.50
N ARG A 309 10.60 0.13 -10.54
CA ARG A 309 9.93 1.44 -10.44
C ARG A 309 8.81 1.42 -9.40
N ALA A 310 7.94 0.41 -9.45
CA ALA A 310 6.88 0.23 -8.47
C ALA A 310 7.45 0.18 -7.04
N ARG A 311 8.49 -0.62 -6.80
CA ARG A 311 9.16 -0.68 -5.49
C ARG A 311 9.67 0.68 -5.02
N MET A 312 10.28 1.46 -5.91
CA MET A 312 10.79 2.79 -5.57
C MET A 312 9.67 3.80 -5.32
N ALA A 313 8.57 3.75 -6.07
CA ALA A 313 7.42 4.62 -5.88
C ALA A 313 6.78 4.45 -4.50
N ILE A 314 6.84 3.22 -3.98
CA ILE A 314 6.21 2.76 -2.75
C ILE A 314 7.09 3.05 -1.52
N ASP A 315 8.41 2.85 -1.61
CA ASP A 315 9.31 3.07 -0.47
C ASP A 315 9.54 4.57 -0.21
N PRO A 316 9.10 5.14 0.94
CA PRO A 316 9.24 6.57 1.23
C PRO A 316 10.70 7.02 1.39
N THR A 317 11.62 6.09 1.61
CA THR A 317 13.07 6.36 1.73
C THR A 317 13.81 6.20 0.41
N SER A 318 13.11 5.79 -0.66
CA SER A 318 13.74 5.56 -1.95
C SER A 318 14.21 6.87 -2.58
N ALA A 319 15.20 6.76 -3.46
CA ALA A 319 15.63 7.90 -4.27
C ALA A 319 14.53 8.46 -5.18
N SER A 320 13.44 7.73 -5.44
CA SER A 320 12.28 8.26 -6.15
C SER A 320 11.44 9.15 -5.22
N SER A 321 11.07 8.62 -4.06
CA SER A 321 10.24 9.31 -3.07
C SER A 321 10.92 10.57 -2.53
N LEU A 322 12.23 10.52 -2.28
CA LEU A 322 13.01 11.69 -1.88
C LEU A 322 12.99 12.79 -2.95
N LYS A 323 13.02 12.42 -4.24
CA LYS A 323 12.95 13.37 -5.35
C LYS A 323 11.56 13.99 -5.52
N LYS A 324 10.49 13.22 -5.30
CA LYS A 324 9.13 13.76 -5.25
C LYS A 324 9.00 14.77 -4.11
N HIS A 325 9.54 14.44 -2.93
CA HIS A 325 9.51 15.34 -1.78
C HIS A 325 10.31 16.62 -2.03
N GLU A 326 11.47 16.51 -2.70
CA GLU A 326 12.26 17.67 -3.12
C GLU A 326 11.50 18.54 -4.13
N ALA A 327 10.88 17.92 -5.16
CA ALA A 327 10.04 18.64 -6.11
C ALA A 327 8.88 19.38 -5.42
N LEU A 328 8.23 18.72 -4.45
CA LEU A 328 7.17 19.33 -3.66
C LEU A 328 7.67 20.56 -2.90
N LYS A 329 8.78 20.44 -2.17
CA LYS A 329 9.42 21.56 -1.43
C LYS A 329 9.70 22.77 -2.32
N ILE A 330 10.27 22.53 -3.49
CA ILE A 330 10.58 23.58 -4.48
C ILE A 330 9.30 24.33 -4.89
N LEU A 331 8.21 23.60 -5.14
CA LEU A 331 6.94 24.16 -5.60
C LEU A 331 6.18 24.90 -4.49
N VAL A 332 6.21 24.38 -3.26
CA VAL A 332 5.46 24.97 -2.14
C VAL A 332 6.26 26.00 -1.33
N GLY A 333 7.54 26.20 -1.67
CA GLY A 333 8.44 27.18 -1.04
C GLY A 333 8.85 26.83 0.39
N VAL A 334 8.97 25.53 0.71
CA VAL A 334 9.26 25.01 2.07
C VAL A 334 10.64 24.38 2.14
#